data_AF-A0A5N7JVM4-F1
#
_entry.id   AF-A0A5N7JVM4-F1
#
_cell.length_a   1.000
_cell.length_b   1.000
_cell.length_c   1.000
_cell.angle_alpha   90.00
_cell.angle_beta   90.00
_cell.angle_gamma   90.00
#
_symmetry.space_group_name_H-M   'P 1'
#
loop_
_entity.id
_entity.type
_entity.pdbx_description
1 polymer ?
#
loop_
_entity_poly.entity_id
_entity_poly.type
_entity_poly.pdbx_seq_one_letter_code
_entity_poly.pdbx_strand_id
1 'polypeptide(L)'
;MTNATTAQATTAPTLPAHIQALVNQLHDLIAVHGLLALHSQRQIATQLGLSRRRVNDLSKMRPPTTLDMSATTSEFDPTEFNTEPTMTRVQAVDAILALAIRPLGVKYHEYKETLGAAFGLTCVDGECNLNMDEKQHRQLRADVRRKAKAAGDVALFIPGWMDASDPVASNRAMLAAAQAVYAAVEDAAAAYRDQFPDMPYLSVVNEIKAIAIPGYSSDPVVARCERNSNTVDLLLSRT
;
A
#
# COMPACT_ATOMS: atom_id res chain seq x y z
N MET A 1 27.59 50.27 -31.45
CA MET A 1 26.16 50.07 -31.75
C MET A 1 25.59 49.25 -30.60
N THR A 2 24.84 49.92 -29.72
CA THR A 2 24.28 49.40 -28.47
C THR A 2 22.92 48.78 -28.74
N ASN A 3 22.78 47.46 -28.55
CA ASN A 3 21.48 46.79 -28.58
C ASN A 3 20.88 46.84 -27.16
N ALA A 4 19.82 47.64 -27.01
CA ALA A 4 18.98 47.67 -25.82
C ALA A 4 17.96 46.52 -25.90
N THR A 5 18.07 45.58 -24.96
CA THR A 5 17.09 44.51 -24.74
C THR A 5 15.93 45.08 -23.94
N THR A 6 14.77 45.23 -24.58
CA THR A 6 13.51 45.62 -23.92
C THR A 6 12.91 44.40 -23.22
N ALA A 7 12.91 44.39 -21.88
CA ALA A 7 12.25 43.36 -21.08
C ALA A 7 10.72 43.50 -21.18
N GLN A 8 10.05 42.45 -21.64
CA GLN A 8 8.59 42.33 -21.60
C GLN A 8 8.14 42.01 -20.17
N ALA A 9 7.24 42.82 -19.63
CA ALA A 9 6.59 42.59 -18.35
C ALA A 9 5.67 41.36 -18.44
N THR A 10 5.99 40.31 -17.67
CA THR A 10 5.14 39.13 -17.48
C THR A 10 3.90 39.52 -16.69
N THR A 11 2.75 39.57 -17.37
CA THR A 11 1.44 39.69 -16.72
C THR A 11 1.11 38.37 -16.01
N ALA A 12 0.87 38.41 -14.71
CA ALA A 12 0.50 37.25 -13.90
C ALA A 12 -0.77 36.57 -14.46
N PRO A 13 -0.86 35.22 -14.40
CA PRO A 13 -2.02 34.49 -14.90
C PRO A 13 -3.26 34.86 -14.09
N THR A 14 -4.22 35.52 -14.73
CA THR A 14 -5.55 35.81 -14.16
C THR A 14 -6.39 34.54 -14.11
N LEU A 15 -6.89 34.18 -12.93
CA LEU A 15 -7.79 33.05 -12.74
C LEU A 15 -9.05 33.20 -13.63
N PRO A 16 -9.61 32.09 -14.16
CA PRO A 16 -10.91 32.11 -14.80
C PRO A 16 -11.97 32.76 -13.90
N ALA A 17 -12.78 33.66 -14.46
CA ALA A 17 -13.71 34.51 -13.70
C ALA A 17 -14.68 33.71 -12.79
N HIS A 18 -15.08 32.51 -13.20
CA HIS A 18 -15.95 31.65 -12.39
C HIS A 18 -15.24 31.11 -11.14
N ILE A 19 -13.95 30.80 -11.21
CA ILE A 19 -13.14 30.36 -10.07
C ILE A 19 -12.96 31.52 -9.09
N GLN A 20 -12.67 32.72 -9.61
CA GLN A 20 -12.55 33.91 -8.78
C GLN A 20 -13.85 34.22 -8.04
N ALA A 21 -15.01 34.06 -8.69
CA ALA A 21 -16.31 34.24 -8.07
C ALA A 21 -16.57 33.24 -6.93
N LEU A 22 -16.19 31.96 -7.11
CA LEU A 22 -16.31 30.93 -6.08
C LEU A 22 -15.41 31.22 -4.87
N VAL A 23 -14.16 31.62 -5.11
CA VAL A 23 -13.21 31.99 -4.05
C VAL A 23 -13.73 33.17 -3.25
N ASN A 24 -14.24 34.21 -3.91
CA ASN A 24 -14.81 35.37 -3.24
C ASN A 24 -16.05 34.98 -2.42
N GLN A 25 -16.92 34.12 -2.96
CA GLN A 25 -18.09 33.62 -2.22
C GLN A 25 -17.70 32.81 -0.97
N LEU A 26 -16.64 32.00 -1.05
CA LEU A 26 -16.15 31.23 0.10
C LEU A 26 -15.54 32.16 1.17
N HIS A 27 -14.75 33.16 0.76
CA HIS A 27 -14.22 34.16 1.68
C HIS A 27 -15.32 34.94 2.38
N ASP A 28 -16.34 35.40 1.65
CA ASP A 28 -17.49 36.09 2.24
C ASP A 28 -18.23 35.21 3.24
N LEU A 29 -18.42 33.92 2.92
CA LEU A 29 -19.09 32.96 3.78
C LEU A 29 -18.31 32.76 5.08
N ILE A 30 -17.00 32.54 5.01
CA ILE A 30 -16.13 32.37 6.18
C ILE A 30 -16.14 33.63 7.04
N ALA A 31 -15.98 34.81 6.42
CA ALA A 31 -15.95 36.08 7.13
C ALA A 31 -17.28 36.39 7.84
N VAL A 32 -18.42 36.12 7.19
CA VAL A 32 -19.74 36.28 7.81
C VAL A 32 -19.87 35.35 9.02
N HIS A 33 -19.58 34.06 8.88
CA HIS A 33 -19.70 33.10 9.99
C HIS A 33 -18.77 33.39 11.15
N GLY A 34 -17.55 33.90 10.90
CA GLY A 34 -16.63 34.32 11.96
C GLY A 34 -17.13 35.52 12.77
N LEU A 35 -17.92 36.41 12.17
CA LEU A 35 -18.42 37.63 12.81
C LEU A 35 -19.84 37.49 13.39
N LEU A 36 -20.62 36.47 13.01
CA LEU A 36 -22.00 36.25 13.49
C LEU A 36 -22.09 36.11 15.02
N ALA A 37 -21.04 35.61 15.67
CA ALA A 37 -21.00 35.47 17.14
C ALA A 37 -20.80 36.81 17.87
N LEU A 38 -20.26 37.82 17.18
CA LEU A 38 -19.79 39.06 17.80
C LEU A 38 -20.61 40.30 17.38
N HIS A 39 -21.21 40.28 16.19
CA HIS A 39 -21.81 41.45 15.57
C HIS A 39 -23.20 41.17 14.99
N SER A 40 -24.06 42.19 14.96
CA SER A 40 -25.35 42.09 14.27
C SER A 40 -25.16 42.04 12.75
N GLN A 41 -26.09 41.43 12.02
CA GLN A 41 -26.04 41.36 10.55
C GLN A 41 -25.89 42.74 9.87
N ARG A 42 -26.41 43.81 10.49
CA ARG A 42 -26.26 45.19 9.99
C ARG A 42 -24.81 45.68 10.11
N GLN A 43 -24.14 45.38 11.22
CA GLN A 43 -22.74 45.73 11.44
C GLN A 43 -21.82 44.92 10.51
N ILE A 44 -22.09 43.62 10.35
CA ILE A 44 -21.35 42.73 9.45
C ILE A 44 -21.46 43.23 7.99
N ALA A 45 -22.66 43.60 7.54
CA ALA A 45 -22.88 44.15 6.21
C ALA A 45 -22.05 45.43 5.96
N THR A 46 -22.02 46.35 6.92
CA THR A 46 -21.19 47.56 6.83
C THR A 46 -19.70 47.23 6.83
N GLN A 47 -19.26 46.29 7.67
CA GLN A 47 -17.85 45.93 7.83
C GLN A 47 -17.28 45.18 6.61
N LEU A 48 -18.05 44.28 6.01
CA LEU A 48 -17.62 43.49 4.86
C LEU A 48 -17.98 44.14 3.51
N GLY A 49 -18.66 45.29 3.50
CA GLY A 49 -19.13 45.93 2.27
C GLY A 49 -20.19 45.12 1.51
N LEU A 50 -20.88 44.20 2.20
CA LEU A 50 -21.88 43.30 1.62
C LEU A 50 -23.30 43.84 1.81
N SER A 51 -24.22 43.47 0.92
CA SER A 51 -25.64 43.79 1.14
C SER A 51 -26.19 42.99 2.33
N ARG A 52 -27.13 43.58 3.10
CA ARG A 52 -27.78 42.89 4.22
C ARG A 52 -28.47 41.59 3.79
N ARG A 53 -29.02 41.55 2.57
CA ARG A 53 -29.62 40.35 1.98
C ARG A 53 -28.56 39.26 1.79
N ARG A 54 -27.39 39.61 1.25
CA ARG A 54 -26.27 38.67 1.06
C ARG A 54 -25.76 38.11 2.39
N VAL A 55 -25.61 38.95 3.42
CA VAL A 55 -25.23 38.50 4.77
C VAL A 55 -26.27 37.55 5.36
N ASN A 56 -27.56 37.84 5.19
CA ASN A 56 -28.63 36.95 5.65
C ASN A 56 -28.60 35.60 4.91
N ASP A 57 -28.43 35.61 3.59
CA ASP A 57 -28.36 34.40 2.77
C ASP A 57 -27.14 33.55 3.17
N LEU A 58 -25.97 34.18 3.35
CA LEU A 58 -24.74 33.50 3.80
C LEU A 58 -24.86 32.98 5.24
N SER A 59 -25.50 33.71 6.16
CA SER A 59 -25.68 33.27 7.55
C SER A 59 -26.57 32.02 7.69
N LYS A 60 -27.41 31.76 6.69
CA LYS A 60 -28.27 30.57 6.62
C LYS A 60 -27.58 29.39 5.93
N MET A 61 -26.52 29.65 5.17
CA MET A 61 -25.71 28.58 4.61
C MET A 61 -24.98 27.88 5.75
N ARG A 62 -24.75 26.58 5.61
CA ARG A 62 -23.96 25.82 6.59
C ARG A 62 -22.56 26.43 6.62
N PRO A 63 -21.97 26.72 7.79
CA PRO A 63 -20.59 27.17 7.83
C PRO A 63 -19.73 26.14 7.09
N PRO A 64 -18.79 26.57 6.23
CA PRO A 64 -17.79 25.67 5.71
C PRO A 64 -17.10 25.09 6.94
N THR A 65 -17.19 23.77 7.08
CA THR A 65 -16.80 23.04 8.29
C THR A 65 -15.47 23.60 8.77
N THR A 66 -15.48 24.28 9.92
CA THR A 66 -14.24 24.45 10.68
C THR A 66 -13.76 23.03 10.90
N LEU A 67 -12.61 22.67 10.31
CA LEU A 67 -11.89 21.46 10.67
C LEU A 67 -11.81 21.45 12.19
N ASP A 68 -12.70 20.69 12.82
CA ASP A 68 -12.81 20.62 14.27
C ASP A 68 -11.64 19.76 14.73
N MET A 69 -10.48 20.41 14.86
CA MET A 69 -9.26 19.82 15.36
C MET A 69 -9.35 19.46 16.86
N SER A 70 -10.50 19.68 17.50
CA SER A 70 -10.73 19.35 18.91
C SER A 70 -11.40 17.99 19.14
N ALA A 71 -11.82 17.30 18.06
CA ALA A 71 -12.45 15.98 18.11
C ALA A 71 -11.47 14.82 17.78
N THR A 72 -10.16 14.99 17.96
CA THR A 72 -9.18 13.89 17.88
C THR A 72 -8.94 13.27 19.24
N THR A 73 -9.81 12.34 19.64
CA THR A 73 -9.41 11.23 20.53
C THR A 73 -9.10 9.95 19.74
N SER A 74 -9.26 9.95 18.42
CA SER A 74 -8.55 9.02 17.54
C SER A 74 -7.29 9.72 17.04
N GLU A 75 -6.12 9.15 17.33
CA GLU A 75 -4.85 9.49 16.67
C GLU A 75 -5.10 9.43 15.16
N PHE A 76 -5.31 10.60 14.55
CA PHE A 76 -5.29 10.71 13.09
C PHE A 76 -3.82 10.64 12.70
N ASP A 77 -3.36 9.45 12.35
CA ASP A 77 -2.08 9.31 11.69
C ASP A 77 -2.26 9.70 10.21
N PRO A 78 -1.71 10.84 9.76
CA PRO A 78 -1.83 11.28 8.37
C PRO A 78 -1.12 10.35 7.37
N THR A 79 -0.44 9.29 7.84
CA THR A 79 0.16 8.25 7.00
C THR A 79 -0.76 7.06 6.75
N GLU A 80 -1.85 6.93 7.51
CA GLU A 80 -2.79 5.81 7.38
C GLU A 80 -4.04 6.21 6.58
N PHE A 81 -4.19 5.63 5.39
CA PHE A 81 -5.41 5.78 4.60
C PHE A 81 -6.07 4.43 4.36
N ASN A 82 -7.31 4.30 4.85
CA ASN A 82 -8.15 3.14 4.62
C ASN A 82 -9.09 3.40 3.44
N THR A 83 -9.03 2.54 2.43
CA THR A 83 -9.99 2.51 1.33
C THR A 83 -11.10 1.52 1.66
N GLU A 84 -12.34 2.00 1.74
CA GLU A 84 -13.50 1.14 1.98
C GLU A 84 -13.81 0.24 0.77
N PRO A 85 -14.41 -0.94 0.98
CA PRO A 85 -14.89 -1.80 -0.09
C PRO A 85 -15.91 -1.09 -0.99
N THR A 86 -15.65 -1.08 -2.30
CA THR A 86 -16.53 -0.52 -3.34
C THR A 86 -17.30 -1.60 -4.11
N MET A 87 -16.92 -2.87 -3.93
CA MET A 87 -17.47 -4.02 -4.64
C MET A 87 -17.96 -5.09 -3.66
N THR A 88 -19.07 -5.73 -3.98
CA THR A 88 -19.54 -6.88 -3.18
C THR A 88 -18.71 -8.13 -3.46
N ARG A 89 -18.63 -9.05 -2.48
CA ARG A 89 -17.94 -10.34 -2.65
C ARG A 89 -18.45 -11.14 -3.87
N VAL A 90 -19.75 -11.09 -4.14
CA VAL A 90 -20.36 -11.80 -5.29
C VAL A 90 -19.85 -11.22 -6.61
N GLN A 91 -19.81 -9.90 -6.74
CA GLN A 91 -19.26 -9.23 -7.93
C GLN A 91 -17.77 -9.53 -8.10
N ALA A 92 -17.01 -9.60 -7.01
CA ALA A 92 -15.59 -9.95 -7.07
C ALA A 92 -15.35 -11.38 -7.52
N VAL A 93 -16.15 -12.35 -7.04
CA VAL A 93 -16.09 -13.73 -7.53
C VAL A 93 -16.33 -13.78 -9.03
N ASP A 94 -17.27 -12.99 -9.55
CA ASP A 94 -17.64 -12.98 -10.97
C ASP A 94 -16.56 -12.32 -11.84
N ALA A 95 -16.02 -11.20 -11.37
CA ALA A 95 -14.89 -10.54 -12.01
C ALA A 95 -13.65 -11.44 -12.06
N ILE A 96 -13.31 -12.11 -10.95
CA ILE A 96 -12.16 -13.02 -10.89
C ILE A 96 -12.40 -14.27 -11.74
N LEU A 97 -13.63 -14.79 -11.76
CA LEU A 97 -14.00 -15.93 -12.60
C LEU A 97 -13.72 -15.65 -14.07
N ALA A 98 -14.13 -14.47 -14.58
CA ALA A 98 -13.90 -14.07 -15.96
C ALA A 98 -12.40 -14.03 -16.35
N LEU A 99 -11.52 -13.76 -15.38
CA LEU A 99 -10.07 -13.85 -15.57
C LEU A 99 -9.58 -15.30 -15.49
N ALA A 100 -10.06 -16.06 -14.51
CA ALA A 100 -9.53 -17.38 -14.17
C ALA A 100 -9.88 -18.47 -15.18
N ILE A 101 -10.98 -18.34 -15.95
CA ILE A 101 -11.38 -19.32 -16.98
C ILE A 101 -10.60 -19.17 -18.30
N ARG A 102 -9.75 -18.14 -18.43
CA ARG A 102 -8.92 -17.93 -19.62
C ARG A 102 -7.95 -19.11 -19.80
N PRO A 103 -7.48 -19.39 -21.03
CA PRO A 103 -6.50 -20.46 -21.27
C PRO A 103 -5.22 -20.34 -20.43
N LEU A 104 -4.76 -19.10 -20.18
CA LEU A 104 -3.56 -18.81 -19.38
C LEU A 104 -3.85 -18.74 -17.87
N GLY A 105 -5.11 -18.86 -17.45
CA GLY A 105 -5.55 -18.61 -16.09
C GLY A 105 -5.37 -17.17 -15.65
N VAL A 106 -5.28 -16.97 -14.34
CA VAL A 106 -5.07 -15.65 -13.72
C VAL A 106 -3.97 -15.67 -12.67
N LYS A 107 -3.12 -14.64 -12.69
CA LYS A 107 -2.08 -14.36 -11.68
C LYS A 107 -2.57 -13.38 -10.62
N TYR A 108 -1.98 -13.42 -9.43
CA TYR A 108 -2.39 -12.58 -8.30
C TYR A 108 -2.46 -11.09 -8.60
N HIS A 109 -1.46 -10.53 -9.31
CA HIS A 109 -1.43 -9.11 -9.63
C HIS A 109 -2.58 -8.68 -10.57
N GLU A 110 -3.08 -9.58 -11.42
CA GLU A 110 -4.16 -9.26 -12.38
C GLU A 110 -5.52 -9.05 -11.71
N TYR A 111 -5.73 -9.64 -10.53
CA TYR A 111 -6.98 -9.48 -9.78
C TYR A 111 -6.80 -8.83 -8.41
N LYS A 112 -5.60 -8.32 -8.11
CA LYS A 112 -5.31 -7.60 -6.84
C LYS A 112 -6.23 -6.39 -6.69
N GLU A 113 -6.51 -5.67 -7.77
CA GLU A 113 -7.44 -4.53 -7.76
C GLU A 113 -8.86 -4.95 -7.42
N THR A 114 -9.33 -6.10 -7.94
CA THR A 114 -10.64 -6.66 -7.60
C THR A 114 -10.72 -7.04 -6.13
N LEU A 115 -9.64 -7.57 -5.54
CA LEU A 115 -9.57 -7.82 -4.11
C LEU A 115 -9.61 -6.51 -3.31
N GLY A 116 -8.88 -5.48 -3.75
CA GLY A 116 -8.91 -4.15 -3.13
C GLY A 116 -10.31 -3.53 -3.16
N ALA A 117 -11.02 -3.67 -4.27
CA ALA A 117 -12.41 -3.22 -4.38
C ALA A 117 -13.35 -4.01 -3.45
N ALA A 118 -13.11 -5.30 -3.21
CA ALA A 118 -14.00 -6.16 -2.43
C ALA A 118 -13.76 -6.16 -0.92
N PHE A 119 -12.52 -5.93 -0.50
CA PHE A 119 -12.10 -6.02 0.91
C PHE A 119 -11.54 -4.70 1.44
N GLY A 120 -11.26 -3.73 0.58
CA GLY A 120 -10.58 -2.50 0.96
C GLY A 120 -9.06 -2.65 1.04
N LEU A 121 -8.41 -1.51 1.26
CA LEU A 121 -6.96 -1.41 1.38
C LEU A 121 -6.62 -0.60 2.63
N THR A 122 -5.58 -1.00 3.34
CA THR A 122 -4.96 -0.24 4.43
C THR A 122 -3.58 0.16 3.97
N CYS A 123 -3.38 1.46 3.76
CA CYS A 123 -2.09 2.02 3.38
C CYS A 123 -1.40 2.59 4.61
N VAL A 124 -0.22 2.07 4.96
CA VAL A 124 0.64 2.56 6.06
C VAL A 124 1.99 2.88 5.46
N ASP A 125 2.54 4.06 5.72
CA ASP A 125 3.86 4.50 5.19
C ASP A 125 4.02 4.37 3.66
N GLY A 126 2.92 4.51 2.91
CA GLY A 126 2.91 4.37 1.46
C GLY A 126 2.79 2.93 0.94
N GLU A 127 2.79 1.93 1.82
CA GLU A 127 2.53 0.53 1.47
C GLU A 127 1.05 0.18 1.67
N CYS A 128 0.35 -0.10 0.57
CA CYS A 128 -1.06 -0.51 0.59
C CYS A 128 -1.21 -2.03 0.67
N ASN A 129 -1.69 -2.48 1.82
CA ASN A 129 -2.01 -3.87 2.13
C ASN A 129 -3.51 -4.14 1.97
N LEU A 130 -3.88 -5.35 1.56
CA LEU A 130 -5.28 -5.76 1.49
C LEU A 130 -5.82 -5.98 2.89
N ASN A 131 -7.01 -5.44 3.17
CA ASN A 131 -7.74 -5.71 4.41
C ASN A 131 -8.45 -7.09 4.33
N MET A 132 -7.67 -8.14 4.10
CA MET A 132 -8.14 -9.50 3.93
C MET A 132 -7.13 -10.49 4.50
N ASP A 133 -7.62 -11.48 5.25
CA ASP A 133 -6.78 -12.58 5.71
C ASP A 133 -6.60 -13.68 4.64
N GLU A 134 -5.60 -14.53 4.83
CA GLU A 134 -5.30 -15.65 3.93
C GLU A 134 -6.47 -16.66 3.83
N LYS A 135 -7.29 -16.81 4.87
CA LYS A 135 -8.45 -17.72 4.87
C LYS A 135 -9.55 -17.20 3.96
N GLN A 136 -9.82 -15.90 4.00
CA GLN A 136 -10.77 -15.18 3.16
C GLN A 136 -10.33 -15.27 1.70
N HIS A 137 -9.03 -15.10 1.41
CA HIS A 137 -8.49 -15.28 0.06
C HIS A 137 -8.69 -16.70 -0.47
N ARG A 138 -8.36 -17.71 0.34
CA ARG A 138 -8.56 -19.13 -0.01
C ARG A 138 -10.04 -19.45 -0.24
N GLN A 139 -10.92 -18.94 0.62
CA GLN A 139 -12.35 -19.14 0.48
C GLN A 139 -12.88 -18.50 -0.81
N LEU A 140 -12.44 -17.29 -1.15
CA LEU A 140 -12.83 -16.63 -2.39
C LEU A 140 -12.38 -17.44 -3.61
N ARG A 141 -11.14 -17.94 -3.63
CA ARG A 141 -10.65 -18.81 -4.72
C ARG A 141 -11.45 -20.12 -4.81
N ALA A 142 -11.88 -20.69 -3.68
CA ALA A 142 -12.73 -21.87 -3.65
C ALA A 142 -14.12 -21.57 -4.23
N ASP A 143 -14.70 -20.42 -3.91
CA ASP A 143 -15.99 -19.97 -4.45
C ASP A 143 -15.92 -19.76 -5.98
N VAL A 144 -14.85 -19.14 -6.48
CA VAL A 144 -14.58 -19.00 -7.93
C VAL A 144 -14.50 -20.36 -8.61
N ARG A 145 -13.72 -21.31 -8.06
CA ARG A 145 -13.61 -22.67 -8.62
C ARG A 145 -14.94 -23.41 -8.61
N ARG A 146 -15.74 -23.27 -7.54
CA ARG A 146 -17.07 -23.88 -7.44
C ARG A 146 -17.99 -23.32 -8.52
N LYS A 147 -17.97 -22.00 -8.74
CA LYS A 147 -18.77 -21.34 -9.76
C LYS A 147 -18.35 -21.75 -11.18
N ALA A 148 -17.04 -21.79 -11.47
CA ALA A 148 -16.51 -22.30 -12.73
C ALA A 148 -16.98 -23.73 -13.01
N LYS A 149 -16.81 -24.63 -12.03
CA LYS A 149 -17.24 -26.03 -12.15
C LYS A 149 -18.74 -26.16 -12.41
N ALA A 150 -19.58 -25.34 -11.76
CA ALA A 150 -21.02 -25.32 -11.99
C ALA A 150 -21.40 -24.88 -13.42
N ALA A 151 -20.56 -24.06 -14.06
CA ALA A 151 -20.72 -23.64 -15.46
C ALA A 151 -20.10 -24.61 -16.48
N GLY A 152 -19.43 -25.68 -16.03
CA GLY A 152 -18.68 -26.60 -16.92
C GLY A 152 -17.27 -26.12 -17.28
N ASP A 153 -16.81 -25.04 -16.67
CA ASP A 153 -15.48 -24.46 -16.89
C ASP A 153 -14.46 -24.88 -15.80
N VAL A 154 -13.18 -24.58 -16.07
CA VAL A 154 -12.07 -24.78 -15.11
C VAL A 154 -11.41 -23.43 -14.82
N ALA A 155 -11.45 -23.00 -13.56
CA ALA A 155 -10.74 -21.81 -13.11
C ALA A 155 -9.29 -22.12 -12.73
N LEU A 156 -8.33 -21.50 -13.43
CA LEU A 156 -6.89 -21.65 -13.23
C LEU A 156 -6.30 -20.42 -12.53
N PHE A 157 -5.56 -20.67 -11.46
CA PHE A 157 -4.86 -19.64 -10.71
C PHE A 157 -3.36 -19.96 -10.75
N ILE A 158 -2.61 -19.10 -11.43
CA ILE A 158 -1.19 -19.32 -11.72
C ILE A 158 -0.33 -18.62 -10.65
N PRO A 159 0.68 -19.30 -10.08
CA PRO A 159 1.65 -18.66 -9.20
C PRO A 159 2.36 -17.48 -9.90
N GLY A 160 2.68 -16.42 -9.16
CA GLY A 160 3.27 -15.21 -9.74
C GLY A 160 4.62 -15.44 -10.45
N TRP A 161 5.39 -16.43 -10.00
CA TRP A 161 6.68 -16.81 -10.57
C TRP A 161 6.60 -17.66 -11.84
N MET A 162 5.44 -18.27 -12.13
CA MET A 162 5.30 -19.21 -13.23
C MET A 162 4.92 -18.48 -14.53
N ASP A 163 5.61 -18.78 -15.62
CA ASP A 163 5.19 -18.34 -16.96
C ASP A 163 4.00 -19.20 -17.42
N ALA A 164 2.87 -18.56 -17.70
CA ALA A 164 1.67 -19.26 -18.16
C ALA A 164 1.78 -19.70 -19.62
N SER A 165 2.66 -19.08 -20.41
CA SER A 165 2.88 -19.43 -21.82
C SER A 165 3.80 -20.64 -21.99
N ASP A 166 4.73 -20.84 -21.06
CA ASP A 166 5.60 -22.03 -20.99
C ASP A 166 5.80 -22.51 -19.54
N PRO A 167 4.77 -23.14 -18.94
CA PRO A 167 4.82 -23.57 -17.54
C PRO A 167 5.83 -24.69 -17.31
N VAL A 168 6.12 -25.50 -18.33
CA VAL A 168 7.08 -26.61 -18.23
C VAL A 168 8.51 -26.09 -18.15
N ALA A 169 8.90 -25.17 -19.04
CA ALA A 169 10.23 -24.56 -18.97
C ALA A 169 10.40 -23.73 -17.70
N SER A 170 9.38 -22.94 -17.31
CA SER A 170 9.40 -22.18 -16.06
C SER A 170 9.62 -23.06 -14.83
N ASN A 171 8.90 -24.18 -14.73
CA ASN A 171 9.08 -25.13 -13.63
C ASN A 171 10.46 -25.81 -13.65
N ARG A 172 10.97 -26.19 -14.82
CA ARG A 172 12.32 -26.77 -14.94
C ARG A 172 13.40 -25.77 -14.52
N ALA A 173 13.28 -24.51 -14.93
CA ALA A 173 14.20 -23.45 -14.54
C ALA A 173 14.18 -23.22 -13.02
N MET A 174 13.00 -23.22 -12.39
CA MET A 174 12.87 -23.11 -10.94
C MET A 174 13.54 -24.28 -10.21
N LEU A 175 13.34 -25.52 -10.67
CA LEU A 175 13.97 -26.71 -10.08
C LEU A 175 15.49 -26.69 -10.23
N ALA A 176 16.01 -26.29 -11.39
CA ALA A 176 17.45 -26.15 -11.60
C ALA A 176 18.05 -25.08 -10.67
N ALA A 177 17.38 -23.94 -10.50
CA ALA A 177 17.80 -22.90 -9.57
C ALA A 177 17.79 -23.40 -8.12
N ALA A 178 16.73 -24.11 -7.70
CA ALA A 178 16.65 -24.70 -6.37
C ALA A 178 17.77 -25.71 -6.10
N GLN A 179 18.10 -26.55 -7.08
CA GLN A 179 19.20 -27.51 -6.99
C GLN A 179 20.57 -26.81 -6.89
N ALA A 180 20.79 -25.74 -7.65
CA ALA A 180 22.03 -24.97 -7.58
C ALA A 180 22.22 -24.32 -6.20
N VAL A 181 21.15 -23.75 -5.62
CA VAL A 181 21.19 -23.18 -4.26
C VAL A 181 21.48 -24.27 -3.23
N TYR A 182 20.85 -25.45 -3.37
CA TYR A 182 21.09 -26.57 -2.46
C TYR A 182 22.55 -27.02 -2.51
N ALA A 183 23.12 -27.22 -3.70
CA ALA A 183 24.52 -27.61 -3.88
C ALA A 183 25.47 -26.56 -3.28
N ALA A 184 25.23 -25.27 -3.52
CA ALA A 184 26.06 -24.19 -2.96
C ALA A 184 26.07 -24.19 -1.43
N VAL A 185 24.94 -24.51 -0.79
CA VAL A 185 24.86 -24.66 0.68
C VAL A 185 25.65 -25.88 1.16
N GLU A 186 25.56 -27.01 0.46
CA GLU A 186 26.33 -28.22 0.79
C GLU A 186 27.83 -27.98 0.67
N ASP A 187 28.28 -27.35 -0.43
CA ASP A 187 29.67 -27.02 -0.67
C ASP A 187 30.21 -26.06 0.41
N ALA A 188 29.43 -25.04 0.79
CA ALA A 188 29.80 -24.12 1.86
C ALA A 188 29.92 -24.83 3.22
N ALA A 189 29.00 -25.75 3.52
CA ALA A 189 29.06 -26.53 4.75
C ALA A 189 30.24 -27.51 4.78
N ALA A 190 30.57 -28.12 3.64
CA ALA A 190 31.75 -28.97 3.51
C ALA A 190 33.03 -28.16 3.73
N ALA A 191 33.19 -27.02 3.05
CA ALA A 191 34.35 -26.15 3.19
C ALA A 191 34.53 -25.62 4.63
N TYR A 192 33.44 -25.34 5.34
CA TYR A 192 33.49 -24.96 6.75
C TYR A 192 33.99 -26.12 7.62
N ARG A 193 33.55 -27.35 7.37
CA ARG A 193 34.00 -28.53 8.12
C ARG A 193 35.44 -28.91 7.84
N ASP A 194 35.94 -28.66 6.65
CA ASP A 194 37.36 -28.86 6.36
C ASP A 194 38.23 -27.99 7.27
N GLN A 195 37.74 -26.81 7.65
CA GLN A 195 38.40 -25.92 8.62
C GLN A 195 38.09 -26.29 10.08
N PHE A 196 36.91 -26.83 10.35
CA PHE A 196 36.44 -27.21 11.70
C PHE A 196 35.87 -28.66 11.72
N PRO A 197 36.72 -29.70 11.70
CA PRO A 197 36.32 -31.08 11.43
C PRO A 197 35.34 -31.69 12.44
N ASP A 198 35.42 -31.24 13.69
CA ASP A 198 34.60 -31.72 14.81
C ASP A 198 33.15 -31.23 14.76
N MET A 199 32.83 -30.30 13.85
CA MET A 199 31.49 -29.73 13.75
C MET A 199 30.51 -30.67 13.01
N PRO A 200 29.29 -30.89 13.54
CA PRO A 200 28.29 -31.70 12.86
C PRO A 200 27.81 -31.05 11.56
N TYR A 201 27.89 -31.76 10.43
CA TYR A 201 27.51 -31.26 9.11
C TYR A 201 26.10 -30.68 9.05
N LEU A 202 25.12 -31.40 9.59
CA LEU A 202 23.73 -30.94 9.56
C LEU A 202 23.53 -29.64 10.35
N SER A 203 24.25 -29.44 11.44
CA SER A 203 24.22 -28.19 12.21
C SER A 203 24.80 -27.03 11.41
N VAL A 204 25.92 -27.24 10.73
CA VAL A 204 26.56 -26.24 9.85
C VAL A 204 25.63 -25.87 8.69
N VAL A 205 25.06 -26.86 7.99
CA VAL A 205 24.08 -26.63 6.90
C VAL A 205 22.90 -25.80 7.38
N ASN A 206 22.32 -26.13 8.54
CA ASN A 206 21.17 -25.41 9.07
C ASN A 206 21.50 -23.97 9.43
N GLU A 207 22.67 -23.73 10.03
CA GLU A 207 23.11 -22.37 10.38
C GLU A 207 23.40 -21.54 9.13
N ILE A 208 24.07 -22.11 8.13
CA ILE A 208 24.31 -21.45 6.83
C ILE A 208 22.98 -21.10 6.17
N LYS A 209 22.00 -22.01 6.12
CA LYS A 209 20.67 -21.71 5.56
C LYS A 209 19.98 -20.57 6.32
N ALA A 210 20.02 -20.60 7.64
CA ALA A 210 19.39 -19.58 8.48
C ALA A 210 20.00 -18.18 8.29
N ILE A 211 21.30 -18.10 8.02
CA ILE A 211 22.01 -16.83 7.78
C ILE A 211 21.85 -16.36 6.32
N ALA A 212 22.02 -17.26 5.36
CA ALA A 212 22.11 -16.92 3.94
C ALA A 212 20.75 -16.79 3.24
N ILE A 213 19.68 -17.42 3.76
CA ILE A 213 18.36 -17.47 3.13
C ILE A 213 17.35 -16.69 3.99
N PRO A 214 16.96 -15.46 3.59
CA PRO A 214 15.96 -14.69 4.31
C PRO A 214 14.65 -15.45 4.50
N GLY A 215 14.11 -15.42 5.71
CA GLY A 215 12.86 -16.10 6.05
C GLY A 215 12.95 -17.62 6.22
N TYR A 216 14.13 -18.25 6.07
CA TYR A 216 14.30 -19.67 6.37
C TYR A 216 14.12 -19.97 7.87
N SER A 217 14.56 -19.05 8.73
CA SER A 217 14.32 -19.10 10.18
C SER A 217 13.44 -17.94 10.61
N SER A 218 12.66 -18.15 11.68
CA SER A 218 11.90 -17.09 12.36
C SER A 218 12.79 -16.10 13.10
N ASP A 219 14.04 -16.46 13.37
CA ASP A 219 15.01 -15.63 14.08
C ASP A 219 15.81 -14.76 13.08
N PRO A 220 15.81 -13.41 13.22
CA PRO A 220 16.53 -12.52 12.30
C PRO A 220 18.03 -12.82 12.24
N VAL A 221 18.63 -12.61 11.06
CA VAL A 221 20.07 -12.83 10.84
C VAL A 221 20.92 -12.04 11.84
N VAL A 222 20.54 -10.78 12.11
CA VAL A 222 21.25 -9.92 13.07
C VAL A 222 21.27 -10.52 14.47
N ALA A 223 20.12 -10.96 14.97
CA ALA A 223 20.00 -11.58 16.30
C ALA A 223 20.82 -12.87 16.41
N ARG A 224 20.86 -13.69 15.34
CA ARG A 224 21.71 -14.89 15.27
C ARG A 224 23.19 -14.54 15.33
N CYS A 225 23.61 -13.57 14.52
CA CYS A 225 25.00 -13.10 14.52
C CYS A 225 25.41 -12.56 15.88
N GLU A 226 24.56 -11.76 16.54
CA GLU A 226 24.78 -11.26 17.89
C GLU A 226 24.89 -12.40 18.92
N ARG A 227 23.97 -13.37 18.88
CA ARG A 227 24.03 -14.56 19.76
C ARG A 227 25.33 -15.35 19.56
N ASN A 228 25.76 -15.52 18.32
CA ASN A 228 26.99 -16.24 17.99
C ASN A 228 28.21 -15.43 18.49
N SER A 229 28.26 -14.12 18.25
CA SER A 229 29.31 -13.22 18.78
C SER A 229 29.38 -13.24 20.30
N ASN A 230 28.25 -13.12 20.99
CA ASN A 230 28.19 -13.19 22.46
C ASN A 230 28.72 -14.54 22.98
N THR A 231 28.45 -15.63 22.26
CA THR A 231 28.99 -16.96 22.60
C THR A 231 30.50 -16.99 22.43
N VAL A 232 31.03 -16.40 21.35
CA VAL A 232 32.48 -16.29 21.12
C VAL A 232 33.15 -15.48 22.24
N ASP A 233 32.60 -14.32 22.60
CA ASP A 233 33.15 -13.47 23.67
C ASP A 233 33.21 -14.22 25.02
N LEU A 234 32.15 -14.97 25.36
CA LEU A 234 32.11 -15.79 26.57
C LEU A 234 33.12 -16.94 26.57
N LEU A 235 33.46 -17.49 25.40
CA LEU A 235 34.50 -18.51 25.28
C LEU A 235 35.89 -17.89 25.44
N LEU A 236 36.13 -16.73 24.83
CA LEU A 236 37.40 -15.99 24.93
C LEU A 236 37.65 -15.43 26.33
N SER A 237 36.61 -15.06 27.08
CA SER A 237 36.78 -14.57 28.45
C SER A 237 37.16 -15.67 29.46
N ARG A 238 37.14 -16.94 29.05
CA ARG A 238 37.45 -18.12 29.89
C ARG A 238 38.82 -18.71 29.62
N THR A 239 39.49 -18.27 28.56
CA THR A 239 40.87 -18.61 28.21
C THR A 239 41.83 -17.59 28.78
#